data_AF-A0A8S4QGW5-F1
#
_entry.id   AF-A0A8S4QGW5-F1
#
_cell.length_a   1.000
_cell.length_b   1.000
_cell.length_c   1.000
_cell.angle_alpha   90.00
_cell.angle_beta   90.00
_cell.angle_gamma   90.00
#
_symmetry.space_group_name_H-M   'P 1'
#
loop_
_entity.id
_entity.type
_entity.pdbx_description
1 polymer ?
#
loop_
_entity_poly.entity_id
_entity_poly.type
_entity_poly.pdbx_seq_one_letter_code
_entity_poly.pdbx_strand_id
1 'polypeptide(L)'
;VTLKIGEYDSNDKVFIRQYREQLHVFLFKVARNHHYSLINLRTMYSLIACTILEVPCGLTAAAASCLAMTIQDFAVTAEELPDKSRYWLHAIVLSIISLICWVHKAPDLYRYVNEIVSRRAKDAPQLNPALLKTYKEYNKYTYWKKPMLYFEDWELRYGL
;
A
#
# COMPACT_ATOMS: atom_id res chain seq x y z
N VAL A 1 -1.72 -13.44 15.31
CA VAL A 1 -2.51 -12.30 15.84
C VAL A 1 -3.86 -12.35 15.17
N THR A 2 -4.96 -12.36 15.93
CA THR A 2 -6.32 -12.35 15.38
C THR A 2 -6.74 -10.89 15.17
N LEU A 3 -6.85 -10.46 13.92
CA LEU A 3 -7.36 -9.13 13.59
C LEU A 3 -8.89 -9.12 13.71
N LYS A 4 -9.44 -8.03 14.26
CA LYS A 4 -10.88 -7.79 14.35
C LYS A 4 -11.24 -6.55 13.55
N ILE A 5 -12.34 -6.63 12.82
CA ILE A 5 -12.94 -5.49 12.13
C ILE A 5 -13.81 -4.76 13.15
N GLY A 6 -13.65 -3.45 13.26
CA GLY A 6 -14.40 -2.60 14.16
C GLY A 6 -15.83 -2.39 13.69
N GLU A 7 -16.71 -2.10 14.65
CA GLU A 7 -18.00 -1.47 14.38
C GLU A 7 -17.77 0.03 14.27
N TYR A 8 -18.49 0.69 13.36
CA TYR A 8 -18.32 2.10 13.06
C TYR A 8 -19.67 2.78 12.81
N ASP A 9 -19.75 4.07 13.10
CA ASP A 9 -20.99 4.84 13.04
C ASP A 9 -20.98 5.93 11.95
N SER A 10 -22.00 6.79 11.95
CA SER A 10 -22.08 7.91 11.02
C SER A 10 -21.03 8.99 11.28
N ASN A 11 -20.63 9.20 12.53
CA ASN A 11 -19.62 10.19 12.91
C ASN A 11 -18.23 9.75 12.43
N ASP A 12 -17.93 8.46 12.51
CA ASP A 12 -16.69 7.89 11.96
C ASP A 12 -16.60 8.12 10.45
N LYS A 13 -17.71 7.91 9.72
CA LYS A 13 -17.79 8.22 8.28
C LYS A 13 -17.57 9.72 8.01
N VAL A 14 -18.14 10.59 8.84
CA VAL A 14 -17.98 12.05 8.71
C VAL A 14 -16.52 12.45 8.95
N PHE A 15 -15.86 11.86 9.95
CA PHE A 15 -14.44 12.06 10.20
C PHE A 15 -13.61 11.71 8.97
N ILE A 16 -13.78 10.51 8.39
CA ILE A 16 -13.06 10.13 7.17
C ILE A 16 -13.37 11.09 6.03
N ARG A 17 -14.63 11.48 5.83
CA ARG A 17 -15.01 12.43 4.77
C ARG A 17 -14.31 13.78 4.92
N GLN A 18 -14.20 14.29 6.15
CA GLN A 18 -13.63 15.59 6.43
C GLN A 18 -12.10 15.60 6.37
N TYR A 19 -11.45 14.53 6.84
CA TYR A 19 -10.00 14.52 7.04
C TYR A 19 -9.21 13.63 6.07
N ARG A 20 -9.86 12.86 5.17
CA ARG A 20 -9.17 11.95 4.22
C ARG A 20 -8.06 12.63 3.41
N GLU A 21 -8.26 13.87 2.98
CA GLU A 21 -7.27 14.61 2.17
C GLU A 21 -6.05 15.00 3.01
N GLN A 22 -6.28 15.47 4.24
CA GLN A 22 -5.21 15.79 5.17
C GLN A 22 -4.43 14.54 5.57
N LEU A 23 -5.14 13.44 5.88
CA LEU A 23 -4.54 12.14 6.16
C LEU A 23 -3.68 11.67 4.98
N HIS A 24 -4.19 11.76 3.75
CA HIS A 24 -3.42 11.43 2.55
C HIS A 24 -2.13 12.25 2.48
N VAL A 25 -2.22 13.58 2.59
CA VAL A 25 -1.06 14.47 2.50
C VAL A 25 -0.03 14.17 3.59
N PHE A 26 -0.45 13.98 4.84
CA PHE A 26 0.47 13.74 5.95
C PHE A 26 1.11 12.35 5.87
N LEU A 27 0.34 11.31 5.60
CA LEU A 27 0.87 9.95 5.46
C LEU A 27 1.83 9.86 4.26
N PHE A 28 1.48 10.50 3.13
CA PHE A 28 2.38 10.55 1.98
C PHE A 28 3.67 11.33 2.30
N LYS A 29 3.60 12.44 3.04
CA LYS A 29 4.79 13.14 3.53
C LYS A 29 5.70 12.24 4.37
N VAL A 30 5.13 11.35 5.20
CA VAL A 30 5.93 10.35 5.95
C VAL A 30 6.61 9.38 4.99
N ALA A 31 5.89 8.82 4.02
CA ALA A 31 6.46 7.93 3.02
C ALA A 31 7.60 8.62 2.24
N ARG A 32 7.41 9.87 1.81
CA ARG A 32 8.38 10.63 1.04
C ARG A 32 9.61 11.04 1.87
N ASN A 33 9.41 11.62 3.05
CA ASN A 33 10.48 12.25 3.82
C ASN A 33 11.18 11.29 4.79
N HIS A 34 10.56 10.15 5.11
CA HIS A 34 11.09 9.18 6.07
C HIS A 34 11.24 7.77 5.49
N HIS A 35 11.35 7.65 4.16
CA HIS A 35 11.56 6.37 3.47
C HIS A 35 12.81 5.59 3.93
N TYR A 36 13.77 6.24 4.59
CA TYR A 36 14.97 5.62 5.15
C TYR A 36 14.75 5.02 6.56
N SER A 37 13.64 5.33 7.23
CA SER A 37 13.32 4.82 8.57
C SER A 37 12.23 3.76 8.52
N LEU A 38 12.63 2.48 8.66
CA LEU A 38 11.70 1.37 8.75
C LEU A 38 10.69 1.54 9.90
N ILE A 39 11.12 2.14 11.01
CA ILE A 39 10.24 2.37 12.17
C ILE A 39 9.13 3.34 11.77
N ASN A 40 9.47 4.45 11.12
CA ASN A 40 8.48 5.45 10.69
C ASN A 40 7.51 4.86 9.66
N LEU A 41 8.02 4.07 8.72
CA LEU A 41 7.21 3.38 7.73
C LEU A 41 6.26 2.34 8.36
N ARG A 42 6.72 1.60 9.38
CA ARG A 42 5.86 0.66 10.13
C ARG A 42 4.79 1.40 10.91
N THR A 43 5.13 2.49 11.59
CA THR A 43 4.16 3.31 12.32
C THR A 43 3.10 3.89 11.39
N MET A 44 3.53 4.39 10.23
CA MET A 44 2.62 4.88 9.18
C MET A 44 1.66 3.77 8.71
N TYR A 45 2.19 2.58 8.40
CA TYR A 45 1.35 1.44 8.02
C TYR A 45 0.37 1.04 9.13
N SER A 46 0.82 1.00 10.39
CA SER A 46 -0.05 0.68 11.52
C SER A 46 -1.21 1.68 11.64
N LEU A 47 -0.93 2.99 11.46
CA LEU A 47 -1.98 4.01 11.47
C LEU A 47 -3.01 3.78 10.35
N ILE A 48 -2.53 3.52 9.13
CA ILE A 48 -3.40 3.19 7.98
C ILE A 48 -4.23 1.93 8.27
N ALA A 49 -3.59 0.88 8.79
CA ALA A 49 -4.26 -0.39 9.10
C ALA A 49 -5.32 -0.23 10.19
N CYS A 50 -5.04 0.54 11.24
CA CYS A 50 -6.03 0.87 12.27
C CYS A 50 -7.22 1.61 11.64
N THR A 51 -6.98 2.64 10.82
CA THR A 51 -8.08 3.38 10.17
C THR A 51 -8.95 2.47 9.28
N ILE A 52 -8.34 1.56 8.51
CA ILE A 52 -9.06 0.58 7.66
C ILE A 52 -9.89 -0.38 8.52
N LEU A 53 -9.35 -0.84 9.65
CA LEU A 53 -10.02 -1.80 10.53
C LEU A 53 -11.12 -1.14 11.38
N GLU A 54 -10.89 0.07 11.87
CA GLU A 54 -11.82 0.81 12.73
C GLU A 54 -13.00 1.39 11.94
N VAL A 55 -12.76 1.88 10.72
CA VAL A 55 -13.81 2.46 9.87
C VAL A 55 -13.88 1.72 8.53
N PRO A 56 -14.35 0.46 8.49
CA PRO A 56 -14.34 -0.40 7.32
C PRO A 56 -15.44 -0.02 6.30
N CYS A 57 -15.31 1.15 5.69
CA CYS A 57 -16.28 1.69 4.73
C CYS A 57 -15.64 2.02 3.37
N GLY A 58 -16.46 2.19 2.33
CA GLY A 58 -15.98 2.49 0.98
C GLY A 58 -15.09 3.74 0.91
N LEU A 59 -15.40 4.79 1.69
CA LEU A 59 -14.58 6.01 1.73
C LEU A 59 -13.17 5.73 2.26
N THR A 60 -13.05 4.87 3.28
CA THR A 60 -11.75 4.47 3.84
C THR A 60 -10.97 3.62 2.86
N ALA A 61 -11.64 2.66 2.21
CA ALA A 61 -11.04 1.82 1.17
C ALA A 61 -10.50 2.66 0.00
N ALA A 62 -11.29 3.61 -0.49
CA ALA A 62 -10.90 4.52 -1.56
C ALA A 62 -9.70 5.39 -1.14
N ALA A 63 -9.78 6.05 0.02
CA ALA A 63 -8.70 6.91 0.52
C ALA A 63 -7.38 6.15 0.71
N ALA A 64 -7.44 4.95 1.29
CA ALA A 64 -6.27 4.10 1.47
C ALA A 64 -5.72 3.56 0.14
N SER A 65 -6.58 3.26 -0.83
CA SER A 65 -6.18 2.83 -2.17
C SER A 65 -5.48 3.95 -2.94
N CYS A 66 -6.02 5.16 -2.91
CA CYS A 66 -5.38 6.34 -3.52
C CYS A 66 -4.02 6.61 -2.86
N LEU A 67 -3.92 6.52 -1.53
CA LEU A 67 -2.63 6.68 -0.84
C LEU A 67 -1.61 5.61 -1.27
N ALA A 68 -2.05 4.35 -1.40
CA ALA A 68 -1.19 3.27 -1.87
C ALA A 68 -0.70 3.51 -3.31
N MET A 69 -1.54 4.08 -4.18
CA MET A 69 -1.12 4.51 -5.53
C MET A 69 -0.05 5.58 -5.46
N THR A 70 -0.27 6.65 -4.69
CA THR A 70 0.69 7.75 -4.57
C THR A 70 2.04 7.25 -4.02
N ILE A 71 2.02 6.33 -3.06
CA ILE A 71 3.25 5.70 -2.53
C ILE A 71 3.94 4.85 -3.60
N GLN A 72 3.18 4.06 -4.37
CA GLN A 72 3.75 3.26 -5.45
C GLN A 72 4.38 4.15 -6.53
N ASP A 73 3.66 5.19 -6.96
CA ASP A 73 4.14 6.14 -7.96
C ASP A 73 5.45 6.79 -7.52
N PHE A 74 5.53 7.25 -6.27
CA PHE A 74 6.77 7.75 -5.69
C PHE A 74 7.89 6.70 -5.68
N ALA A 75 7.60 5.45 -5.33
CA ALA A 75 8.59 4.37 -5.31
C ALA A 75 9.16 4.05 -6.71
N VAL A 76 8.36 4.24 -7.75
CA VAL A 76 8.71 3.98 -9.15
C VAL A 76 9.45 5.16 -9.78
N THR A 77 8.98 6.39 -9.54
CA THR A 77 9.45 7.60 -10.24
C THR A 77 10.61 8.30 -9.54
N ALA A 78 10.81 8.10 -8.24
CA ALA A 78 11.90 8.74 -7.51
C ALA A 78 13.27 8.19 -7.96
N GLU A 79 14.05 9.04 -8.64
CA GLU A 79 15.37 8.70 -9.18
C GLU A 79 16.39 8.37 -8.09
N GLU A 80 16.41 9.13 -6.99
CA GLU A 80 17.38 8.99 -5.90
C GLU A 80 16.92 8.11 -4.73
N LEU A 81 15.88 7.29 -4.92
CA LEU A 81 15.37 6.43 -3.85
C LEU A 81 16.27 5.20 -3.66
N PRO A 82 16.83 4.95 -2.45
CA PRO A 82 17.60 3.73 -2.20
C PRO A 82 16.75 2.49 -2.46
N ASP A 83 17.33 1.44 -3.06
CA ASP A 83 16.60 0.20 -3.39
C ASP A 83 15.89 -0.40 -2.17
N LYS A 84 16.54 -0.38 -1.02
CA LYS A 84 15.97 -0.81 0.26
C LYS A 84 14.67 -0.08 0.59
N SER A 85 14.65 1.24 0.38
CA SER A 85 13.48 2.08 0.62
C SER A 85 12.39 1.79 -0.40
N ARG A 86 12.75 1.62 -1.68
CA ARG A 86 11.82 1.19 -2.74
C ARG A 86 11.13 -0.13 -2.39
N TYR A 87 11.90 -1.11 -1.91
CA TYR A 87 11.40 -2.41 -1.46
C TYR A 87 10.43 -2.28 -0.28
N TRP A 88 10.77 -1.46 0.73
CA TRP A 88 9.85 -1.18 1.84
C TRP A 88 8.54 -0.53 1.38
N LEU A 89 8.60 0.45 0.49
CA LEU A 89 7.40 1.12 -0.01
C LEU A 89 6.50 0.14 -0.78
N HIS A 90 7.05 -0.72 -1.64
CA HIS A 90 6.26 -1.74 -2.32
C HIS A 90 5.64 -2.77 -1.36
N ALA A 91 6.37 -3.17 -0.31
CA ALA A 91 5.82 -4.04 0.73
C ALA A 91 4.63 -3.38 1.46
N ILE A 92 4.73 -2.09 1.76
CA ILE A 92 3.64 -1.32 2.38
C ILE A 92 2.43 -1.24 1.44
N VAL A 93 2.64 -0.88 0.18
CA VAL A 93 1.57 -0.83 -0.84
C VAL A 93 0.84 -2.16 -0.93
N LEU A 94 1.57 -3.27 -1.06
CA LEU A 94 0.98 -4.61 -1.12
C LEU A 94 0.21 -4.95 0.16
N SER A 95 0.73 -4.56 1.32
CA SER A 95 0.09 -4.81 2.62
C SER A 95 -1.22 -4.03 2.77
N ILE A 96 -1.25 -2.75 2.36
CA ILE A 96 -2.46 -1.91 2.39
C ILE A 96 -3.55 -2.53 1.51
N ILE A 97 -3.23 -2.86 0.27
CA ILE A 97 -4.23 -3.37 -0.68
C ILE A 97 -4.72 -4.76 -0.26
N SER A 98 -3.85 -5.62 0.24
CA SER A 98 -4.23 -6.93 0.77
C SER A 98 -5.17 -6.80 1.97
N LEU A 99 -4.93 -5.82 2.84
CA LEU A 99 -5.80 -5.53 3.98
C LEU A 99 -7.19 -5.04 3.53
N ILE A 100 -7.24 -4.14 2.55
CA ILE A 100 -8.51 -3.68 1.97
C ILE A 100 -9.30 -4.86 1.39
N CYS A 101 -8.67 -5.74 0.62
CA CYS A 101 -9.33 -6.92 0.07
C CYS A 101 -9.91 -7.81 1.16
N TRP A 102 -9.16 -8.01 2.25
CA TRP A 102 -9.57 -8.85 3.36
C TRP A 102 -10.75 -8.24 4.14
N VAL A 103 -10.72 -6.93 4.44
CA VAL A 103 -11.79 -6.24 5.16
C VAL A 103 -13.08 -6.18 4.34
N HIS A 104 -12.99 -5.83 3.06
CA HIS A 104 -14.15 -5.61 2.20
C HIS A 104 -14.63 -6.86 1.45
N LYS A 105 -13.94 -8.00 1.61
CA LYS A 105 -14.25 -9.26 0.90
C LYS A 105 -14.39 -9.04 -0.61
N ALA A 106 -13.40 -8.40 -1.23
CA ALA A 106 -13.42 -8.04 -2.65
C ALA A 106 -12.70 -9.10 -3.51
N PRO A 107 -13.40 -10.13 -4.06
CA PRO A 107 -12.77 -11.26 -4.72
C PRO A 107 -12.03 -10.89 -6.01
N ASP A 108 -12.57 -9.96 -6.80
CA ASP A 108 -11.94 -9.53 -8.05
C ASP A 108 -10.65 -8.75 -7.80
N LEU A 109 -10.67 -7.84 -6.81
CA LEU A 109 -9.47 -7.13 -6.37
C LEU A 109 -8.43 -8.12 -5.81
N TYR A 110 -8.88 -9.14 -5.06
CA TYR A 110 -7.99 -10.18 -4.54
C TYR A 110 -7.32 -10.99 -5.66
N ARG A 111 -8.07 -11.37 -6.71
CA ARG A 111 -7.51 -12.04 -7.90
C ARG A 111 -6.44 -11.17 -8.56
N TYR A 112 -6.73 -9.89 -8.75
CA TYR A 112 -5.78 -8.95 -9.35
C TYR A 112 -4.50 -8.77 -8.52
N VAL A 113 -4.63 -8.65 -7.20
CA VAL A 113 -3.47 -8.60 -6.29
C VAL A 113 -2.62 -9.85 -6.44
N ASN A 114 -3.23 -11.02 -6.47
CA ASN A 114 -2.51 -12.29 -6.64
C ASN A 114 -1.83 -12.40 -8.01
N GLU A 115 -2.43 -11.86 -9.08
CA GLU A 115 -1.78 -11.79 -10.39
C GLU A 115 -0.52 -10.91 -10.35
N ILE A 116 -0.60 -9.73 -9.74
CA ILE A 116 0.55 -8.83 -9.58
C ILE A 116 1.64 -9.50 -8.74
N VAL A 117 1.27 -10.11 -7.61
CA VAL A 117 2.22 -10.87 -6.76
C VAL A 117 2.87 -11.99 -7.56
N SER A 118 2.11 -12.76 -8.34
CA SER A 118 2.65 -13.85 -9.15
C SER A 118 3.60 -13.36 -10.25
N ARG A 119 3.26 -12.26 -10.94
CA ARG A 119 4.12 -11.63 -11.95
C ARG A 119 5.41 -11.10 -11.33
N ARG A 120 5.33 -10.40 -10.19
CA ARG A 120 6.50 -9.96 -9.43
C ARG A 120 7.37 -11.14 -8.99
N ALA A 121 6.79 -12.23 -8.50
CA ALA A 121 7.55 -13.40 -8.09
C ALA A 121 8.34 -14.05 -9.25
N LYS A 122 7.83 -13.92 -10.48
CA LYS A 122 8.50 -14.43 -11.69
C LYS A 122 9.54 -13.45 -12.26
N ASP A 123 9.17 -12.19 -12.40
CA ASP A 123 9.90 -11.22 -13.22
C ASP A 123 10.72 -10.20 -12.39
N ALA A 124 10.32 -9.94 -11.14
CA ALA A 124 10.98 -8.98 -10.24
C ALA A 124 10.75 -9.33 -8.76
N PRO A 125 11.32 -10.44 -8.25
CA PRO A 125 11.02 -10.95 -6.90
C PRO A 125 11.32 -9.94 -5.79
N GLN A 126 12.26 -9.02 -6.03
CA GLN A 126 12.62 -7.93 -5.13
C GLN A 126 11.48 -6.93 -4.88
N LEU A 127 10.42 -6.92 -5.70
CA LEU A 127 9.21 -6.11 -5.53
C LEU A 127 8.10 -6.81 -4.71
N ASN A 128 8.33 -8.06 -4.29
CA ASN A 128 7.53 -8.77 -3.27
C ASN A 128 8.31 -9.03 -1.97
N PRO A 129 9.08 -8.07 -1.44
CA PRO A 129 9.90 -8.35 -0.29
C PRO A 129 9.01 -8.47 0.95
N ALA A 130 9.31 -9.43 1.83
CA ALA A 130 8.89 -9.30 3.23
C ALA A 130 9.46 -7.98 3.79
N LEU A 131 8.78 -7.36 4.75
CA LEU A 131 9.28 -6.12 5.36
C LEU A 131 10.46 -6.44 6.31
N LEU A 132 11.69 -6.36 5.80
CA LEU A 132 12.91 -6.78 6.51
C LEU A 132 13.81 -5.59 6.84
N LYS A 133 14.57 -5.67 7.95
CA LYS A 133 15.54 -4.61 8.34
C LYS A 133 16.65 -4.46 7.32
N THR A 134 17.06 -5.54 6.68
CA THR A 134 18.09 -5.60 5.64
C THR A 134 17.63 -6.57 4.56
N TYR A 135 17.93 -6.24 3.30
CA TYR A 135 17.73 -7.13 2.17
C TYR A 135 19.08 -7.67 1.74
N LYS A 136 19.17 -8.97 1.43
CA LYS A 136 20.32 -9.50 0.72
C LYS A 136 20.22 -8.97 -0.71
N GLU A 137 21.21 -8.20 -1.15
CA GLU A 137 21.28 -7.69 -2.52
C GLU A 137 21.53 -8.85 -3.48
N TYR A 138 20.46 -9.51 -3.92
CA TYR A 138 20.51 -10.37 -5.10
C TYR A 138 20.42 -9.46 -6.33
N ASN A 139 21.57 -8.94 -6.71
CA ASN A 139 21.77 -8.05 -7.84
C ASN A 139 21.25 -8.63 -9.18
N LYS A 140 20.80 -7.73 -10.09
CA LYS A 140 20.55 -7.90 -11.55
C LYS A 140 19.17 -8.37 -12.08
N TYR A 141 18.04 -7.94 -11.54
CA TYR A 141 16.78 -7.96 -12.32
C TYR A 141 16.43 -6.56 -12.83
N THR A 142 16.87 -6.25 -14.05
CA THR A 142 16.58 -5.01 -14.80
C THR A 142 15.12 -4.90 -15.26
N TYR A 143 14.28 -5.91 -14.98
CA TYR A 143 12.91 -6.01 -15.48
C TYR A 143 11.86 -5.27 -14.63
N TRP A 144 12.27 -4.55 -13.58
CA TRP A 144 11.33 -3.81 -12.73
C TRP A 144 10.57 -2.71 -13.49
N LYS A 145 11.11 -2.18 -14.59
CA LYS A 145 10.45 -1.13 -15.39
C LYS A 145 9.20 -1.58 -16.17
N LYS A 146 8.81 -2.86 -16.09
CA LYS A 146 7.61 -3.35 -16.80
C LYS A 146 6.34 -2.84 -16.09
N PRO A 147 5.45 -2.08 -16.77
CA PRO A 147 4.24 -1.53 -16.15
C PRO A 147 3.35 -2.59 -15.48
N MET A 148 3.26 -3.77 -16.09
CA MET A 148 2.48 -4.93 -15.60
C MET A 148 2.92 -5.51 -14.24
N LEU A 149 4.02 -5.03 -13.66
CA LEU A 149 4.47 -5.38 -12.30
C LEU A 149 3.86 -4.46 -11.24
N TYR A 150 3.23 -3.38 -11.66
CA TYR A 150 2.65 -2.38 -10.79
C TYR A 150 1.15 -2.45 -10.86
N PHE A 151 0.55 -1.93 -9.81
CA PHE A 151 -0.87 -1.77 -9.78
C PHE A 151 -1.28 -0.56 -10.63
N GLU A 152 -2.03 -0.81 -11.70
CA GLU A 152 -2.53 0.19 -12.64
C GLU A 152 -4.04 0.37 -12.53
N ASP A 153 -4.52 1.62 -12.64
CA ASP A 153 -5.92 2.04 -12.82
C ASP A 153 -6.98 1.37 -11.93
N TRP A 154 -6.65 0.93 -10.71
CA TRP A 154 -7.58 0.12 -9.90
C TRP A 154 -8.78 0.90 -9.33
N GLU A 155 -8.68 2.23 -9.23
CA GLU A 155 -9.74 3.10 -8.71
C GLU A 155 -10.89 3.16 -9.72
N LEU A 156 -10.52 3.26 -11.01
CA LEU A 156 -11.43 3.15 -12.15
C LEU A 156 -11.92 1.72 -12.37
N ARG A 157 -11.07 0.70 -12.21
CA ARG A 157 -11.44 -0.69 -12.51
C ARG A 157 -12.35 -1.35 -11.49
N TYR A 158 -12.26 -0.96 -10.22
CA TYR A 158 -13.04 -1.58 -9.14
C TYR A 158 -14.06 -0.65 -8.49
N GLY A 159 -14.22 0.57 -9.03
CA GLY A 159 -15.24 1.52 -8.57
C GLY A 159 -15.14 1.83 -7.08
N LEU A 160 -13.90 1.92 -6.57
CA LEU A 160 -13.60 2.24 -5.18
C LEU A 160 -13.80 3.73 -4.91
#